data_AF-A0AAW2WV02-F1
#
_entry.id   AF-A0AAW2WV02-F1
#
_cell.length_a   1.000
_cell.length_b   1.000
_cell.length_c   1.000
_cell.angle_alpha   90.00
_cell.angle_beta   90.00
_cell.angle_gamma   90.00
#
_symmetry.space_group_name_H-M   'P 1'
#
loop_
_entity.id
_entity.type
_entity.pdbx_description
1 polymer ?
#
loop_
_entity_poly.entity_id
_entity_poly.type
_entity_poly.pdbx_seq_one_letter_code
_entity_poly.pdbx_strand_id
1 'polypeptide(L)'
;MGAYRVEDDYDYLFKVVLIGDSGVGKSNLLSRFTRNEFTLESKSTIGVEFATRSIRIDEKVVKAQIWDTAGQERLDLFAIFVVDEQYLLMFGPI
;
A
#
# COMPACT_ATOMS: atom_id res chain seq x y z
N MET A 1 -17.37 -31.21 -6.70
CA MET A 1 -16.05 -30.89 -6.13
C MET A 1 -15.79 -29.44 -6.48
N GLY A 2 -16.25 -28.53 -5.62
CA GLY A 2 -16.28 -27.08 -5.91
C GLY A 2 -14.87 -26.52 -5.92
N ALA A 3 -14.60 -25.62 -6.86
CA ALA A 3 -13.37 -24.85 -6.91
C ALA A 3 -13.13 -24.19 -5.55
N TYR A 4 -12.06 -24.58 -4.87
CA TYR A 4 -11.54 -23.85 -3.73
C TYR A 4 -11.22 -22.43 -4.22
N ARG A 5 -12.03 -21.44 -3.83
CA ARG A 5 -11.71 -20.05 -4.08
C ARG A 5 -10.47 -19.74 -3.24
N VAL A 6 -9.41 -19.29 -3.90
CA VAL A 6 -8.13 -18.85 -3.32
C VAL A 6 -8.30 -17.58 -2.44
N GLU A 7 -9.54 -17.23 -2.07
CA GLU A 7 -9.90 -16.07 -1.28
C GLU A 7 -9.81 -16.32 0.23
N ASP A 8 -9.76 -17.57 0.69
CA ASP A 8 -9.80 -17.94 2.13
C ASP A 8 -8.42 -18.16 2.79
N ASP A 9 -7.34 -17.53 2.31
CA ASP A 9 -5.99 -17.67 2.90
C ASP A 9 -5.58 -16.48 3.79
N TYR A 10 -6.55 -15.66 4.21
CA TYR A 10 -6.32 -14.53 5.11
C TYR A 10 -7.54 -14.24 5.99
N ASP A 11 -7.30 -13.78 7.21
CA ASP A 11 -8.33 -13.35 8.16
C ASP A 11 -8.76 -11.89 7.94
N TYR A 12 -7.84 -11.05 7.45
CA TYR A 12 -8.06 -9.62 7.23
C TYR A 12 -7.44 -9.16 5.91
N LEU A 13 -8.13 -8.27 5.19
CA LEU A 13 -7.65 -7.62 3.97
C LEU A 13 -7.67 -6.10 4.12
N PHE A 14 -6.50 -5.49 4.09
CA PHE A 14 -6.36 -4.04 4.04
C PHE A 14 -5.96 -3.60 2.63
N LYS A 15 -6.67 -2.62 2.09
CA LYS A 15 -6.34 -1.97 0.82
C LYS A 15 -5.78 -0.58 1.13
N VAL A 16 -4.57 -0.27 0.69
CA VAL A 16 -3.86 0.95 1.04
C VAL A 16 -3.49 1.70 -0.23
N VAL A 17 -3.90 2.96 -0.35
CA VAL A 17 -3.49 3.82 -1.47
C VAL A 17 -2.55 4.90 -0.95
N LEU A 18 -1.37 5.00 -1.54
CA LEU A 18 -0.39 6.04 -1.27
C LEU A 18 -0.61 7.19 -2.25
N ILE A 19 -0.93 8.37 -1.72
CA ILE A 19 -1.11 9.60 -2.51
C ILE A 19 -0.21 10.69 -1.95
N GLY A 20 0.37 11.49 -2.82
CA GLY A 20 1.19 12.63 -2.44
C GLY A 20 2.12 13.09 -3.54
N ASP A 21 2.85 14.18 -3.35
CA ASP A 21 3.69 14.76 -4.42
C ASP A 21 4.76 13.81 -4.95
N SER A 22 5.30 14.15 -6.11
CA SER A 22 6.48 13.46 -6.65
C SER A 22 7.66 13.64 -5.69
N GLY A 23 8.40 12.57 -5.42
CA GLY A 23 9.62 12.62 -4.59
C GLY A 23 9.41 12.55 -3.07
N VAL A 24 8.18 12.56 -2.56
CA VAL A 24 7.91 12.48 -1.09
C VAL A 24 8.23 11.10 -0.46
N GLY A 25 8.61 10.12 -1.27
CA GLY A 25 9.07 8.81 -0.78
C GLY A 25 8.03 7.67 -0.78
N LYS A 26 6.88 7.83 -1.45
CA LYS A 26 5.83 6.79 -1.54
C LYS A 26 6.36 5.43 -2.03
N SER A 27 7.13 5.41 -3.12
CA SER A 27 7.71 4.19 -3.69
C SER A 27 8.79 3.57 -2.80
N ASN A 28 9.54 4.40 -2.07
CA ASN A 28 10.50 3.92 -1.07
C ASN A 28 9.78 3.27 0.11
N LEU A 29 8.64 3.81 0.54
CA LEU A 29 7.81 3.18 1.56
C LEU A 29 7.27 1.83 1.08
N LEU A 30 6.75 1.76 -0.15
CA LEU A 30 6.29 0.51 -0.75
C LEU A 30 7.42 -0.53 -0.83
N SER A 31 8.60 -0.13 -1.32
CA SER A 31 9.76 -1.01 -1.47
C SER A 31 10.30 -1.48 -0.12
N ARG A 32 10.33 -0.59 0.88
CA ARG A 32 10.72 -0.95 2.25
C ARG A 32 9.73 -1.92 2.87
N PHE A 33 8.44 -1.71 2.65
CA PHE A 33 7.41 -2.61 3.16
C PHE A 33 7.42 -3.97 2.45
N THR A 34 7.72 -4.06 1.16
CA THR A 34 7.58 -5.32 0.41
C THR A 34 8.88 -6.11 0.35
N ARG A 35 10.02 -5.43 0.20
CA ARG A 35 11.35 -6.01 -0.07
C ARG A 35 12.39 -5.67 1.01
N ASN A 36 12.05 -4.83 1.98
CA ASN A 36 12.98 -4.25 2.96
C ASN A 36 14.11 -3.41 2.32
N GLU A 37 13.90 -2.92 1.10
CA GLU A 37 14.86 -2.13 0.33
C GLU A 37 14.58 -0.62 0.47
N PHE A 38 15.61 0.20 0.26
CA PHE A 38 15.50 1.66 0.23
C PHE A 38 16.51 2.23 -0.76
N THR A 39 16.06 3.13 -1.64
CA THR A 39 16.90 3.73 -2.68
C THR A 39 16.85 5.25 -2.57
N LEU A 40 18.02 5.87 -2.34
CA LEU A 40 18.14 7.34 -2.27
C LEU A 40 17.80 8.00 -3.62
N GLU A 41 18.11 7.35 -4.73
CA GLU A 41 17.78 7.78 -6.09
C GLU A 41 16.47 7.15 -6.58
N SER A 42 15.38 7.32 -5.84
CA SER A 42 14.08 6.82 -6.30
C SER A 42 13.59 7.64 -7.49
N LYS A 43 13.37 6.98 -8.63
CA LYS A 43 12.74 7.60 -9.80
C LYS A 43 11.26 7.89 -9.51
N SER A 44 10.70 8.92 -10.14
CA SER A 44 9.26 9.19 -10.08
C SER A 44 8.47 8.00 -10.60
N THR A 45 7.42 7.61 -9.87
CA THR A 45 6.48 6.57 -10.31
C THR A 45 5.77 7.03 -11.58
N ILE A 46 5.75 6.16 -12.59
CA ILE A 46 4.96 6.37 -13.80
C ILE A 46 3.70 5.51 -13.65
N GLY A 47 2.53 6.14 -13.56
CA GLY A 47 1.26 5.44 -13.39
C GLY A 47 1.02 4.95 -11.97
N VAL A 48 0.61 3.69 -11.80
CA VAL A 48 0.29 3.08 -10.49
C VAL A 48 1.05 1.76 -10.36
N GLU A 49 1.80 1.59 -9.28
CA GLU A 49 2.43 0.32 -8.90
C GLU A 49 1.57 -0.37 -7.84
N PHE A 50 1.46 -1.70 -7.95
CA PHE A 50 0.69 -2.53 -7.02
C PHE A 50 1.60 -3.56 -6.37
N ALA A 51 1.47 -3.71 -5.05
CA ALA A 51 2.08 -4.81 -4.33
C ALA A 51 1.13 -5.45 -3.33
N THR A 52 1.37 -6.71 -3.01
CA THR A 52 0.66 -7.44 -1.96
C THR A 52 1.67 -8.05 -1.00
N ARG A 53 1.37 -7.97 0.30
CA ARG A 53 2.14 -8.66 1.33
C ARG A 53 1.19 -9.28 2.35
N SER A 54 1.38 -10.56 2.63
CA SER A 54 0.73 -11.23 3.76
C SER A 54 1.70 -11.26 4.94
N ILE A 55 1.20 -10.85 6.10
CA ILE A 55 1.93 -10.90 7.36
C ILE A 55 1.09 -11.68 8.37
N ARG A 56 1.75 -12.51 9.18
CA ARG A 56 1.10 -13.23 10.27
C ARG A 56 1.26 -12.39 11.54
N ILE A 57 0.14 -12.00 12.13
CA ILE A 57 0.07 -11.29 13.41
C ILE A 57 -0.71 -12.21 14.35
N ASP A 58 -0.03 -12.73 15.37
CA ASP A 58 -0.53 -13.80 16.23
C ASP A 58 -0.96 -15.04 15.41
N GLU A 59 -2.22 -15.47 15.56
CA GLU A 59 -2.80 -16.57 14.80
C GLU A 59 -3.54 -16.13 13.54
N LYS A 60 -3.53 -14.83 13.23
CA LYS A 60 -4.26 -14.22 12.14
C LYS A 60 -3.34 -13.89 10.96
N VAL A 61 -3.80 -14.17 9.75
CA VAL A 61 -3.11 -13.78 8.51
C VAL A 61 -3.73 -12.48 8.01
N VAL A 62 -2.93 -11.42 8.02
CA VAL A 62 -3.31 -10.11 7.51
C VAL A 62 -2.70 -9.91 6.13
N LYS A 63 -3.54 -9.69 5.14
CA LYS A 63 -3.14 -9.38 3.78
C LYS A 63 -3.25 -7.88 3.54
N ALA A 64 -2.14 -7.25 3.17
CA ALA A 64 -2.11 -5.86 2.75
C ALA A 64 -1.92 -5.78 1.24
N GLN A 65 -2.80 -5.04 0.58
CA GLN A 65 -2.71 -4.65 -0.82
C GLN A 65 -2.38 -3.17 -0.87
N ILE A 66 -1.31 -2.79 -1.53
CA ILE A 66 -0.83 -1.40 -1.56
C ILE A 66 -0.73 -0.92 -3.01
N TRP A 67 -1.33 0.23 -3.28
CA TRP A 67 -1.23 0.95 -4.54
C TRP A 67 -0.36 2.19 -4.33
N ASP A 68 0.83 2.21 -4.94
CA ASP A 68 1.65 3.42 -5.07
C ASP A 68 1.23 4.17 -6.34
N THR A 69 0.98 5.46 -6.22
CA THR A 69 0.51 6.29 -7.35
C THR A 69 1.60 7.28 -7.76
N ALA A 70 1.62 7.64 -9.05
CA ALA A 70 2.38 8.79 -9.52
C ALA A 70 1.99 10.02 -8.69
N GLY A 71 3.01 10.72 -8.18
CA GLY A 71 2.73 11.96 -7.48
C GLY A 71 2.24 13.03 -8.46
N GLN A 72 1.26 13.83 -8.03
CA GLN A 72 0.88 15.04 -8.75
C GLN A 72 1.56 16.23 -8.08
N GLU A 73 2.40 16.98 -8.80
CA GLU A 73 3.19 18.12 -8.32
C GLU A 73 2.41 19.37 -7.87
N ARG A 74 1.14 19.24 -7.48
CA ARG A 74 0.24 20.38 -7.20
C ARG A 74 -0.49 20.30 -5.87
N LEU A 75 -0.23 19.27 -5.07
CA LEU A 75 -0.90 19.06 -3.79
C LEU A 75 0.18 18.74 -2.78
N ASP A 76 0.74 19.76 -2.10
CA ASP A 76 1.71 19.66 -0.99
C ASP A 76 1.22 18.69 0.10
N LEU A 77 1.27 17.39 -0.17
CA LEU A 77 0.50 16.38 0.53
C LEU A 77 1.24 15.04 0.50
N PHE A 78 1.19 14.35 1.62
CA PHE A 78 1.37 12.91 1.69
C PHE A 78 0.21 12.36 2.51
N ALA A 79 -0.59 11.49 1.92
CA ALA A 79 -1.73 10.88 2.56
C ALA A 79 -1.74 9.36 2.32
N ILE A 80 -2.03 8.63 3.39
CA ILE A 80 -2.27 7.19 3.32
C ILE A 80 -3.78 6.98 3.49
N PHE A 81 -4.39 6.37 2.48
CA PHE A 81 -5.78 5.95 2.53
C PHE A 81 -5.83 4.46 2.83
N VAL A 82 -6.29 4.10 4.01
CA VAL A 82 -6.57 2.70 4.36
C VAL A 82 -8.05 2.44 4.15
N VAL A 83 -8.34 1.52 3.24
CA VAL A 83 -9.67 1.00 2.96
C VAL A 83 -9.74 -0.41 3.53
N ASP A 84 -10.55 -0.58 4.56
CA ASP A 84 -11.06 -1.89 4.98
C ASP A 84 -12.50 -2.03 4.45
N GLU A 85 -13.07 -3.24 4.45
CA GLU A 85 -14.44 -3.55 4.00
C GLU A 85 -15.51 -2.64 4.63
N GLN A 86 -15.19 -1.95 5.74
CA GLN A 86 -16.14 -1.16 6.52
C GLN A 86 -15.81 0.34 6.63
N TYR A 87 -14.55 0.77 6.43
CA TYR A 87 -14.14 2.16 6.73
C TYR A 87 -13.01 2.65 5.81
N LEU A 88 -13.08 3.94 5.44
CA LEU A 88 -11.99 4.69 4.83
C LEU A 88 -11.31 5.52 5.92
N LEU A 89 -10.04 5.23 6.20
CA LEU A 89 -9.25 5.99 7.16
C LEU A 89 -8.19 6.80 6.40
N MET A 90 -8.22 8.12 6.56
CA MET A 90 -7.31 9.06 5.91
C MET A 90 -6.32 9.58 6.95
N PHE A 91 -5.03 9.33 6.73
CA PHE A 91 -3.96 9.98 7.49
C PHE A 91 -3.44 11.16 6.68
N GLY A 92 -3.64 12.39 7.18
CA GLY A 92 -3.11 13.63 6.59
C GLY A 92 -1.74 14.02 7.17
N PRO A 93 -1.11 15.11 6.66
CA PRO A 93 0.22 15.52 7.07
C PRO A 93 0.25 15.86 8.57
N ILE A 94 1.31 15.41 9.25
CA ILE A 94 1.64 15.77 10.64
C ILE A 94 2.28 17.15 10.65
#